data_AF-A0A2N0NZU2-F1
#
_entry.id   AF-A0A2N0NZU2-F1
#
_cell.length_a   1.000
_cell.length_b   1.000
_cell.length_c   1.000
_cell.angle_alpha   90.00
_cell.angle_beta   90.00
_cell.angle_gamma   90.00
#
_symmetry.space_group_name_H-M   'P 1'
#
loop_
_entity.id
_entity.type
_entity.pdbx_description
1 polymer ?
#
loop_
_entity_poly.entity_id
_entity_poly.type
_entity_poly.pdbx_seq_one_letter_code
_entity_poly.pdbx_strand_id
1 'polypeptide(L)'
;MENVRKYQDVKLMRMINENDEKKFLKKVRKPSFKYARQLGNTLVGAHMGKASVILNKPIIIGASVLGLSKLLMYRFWYGFVKEKYGNKVRLGYMDTDSFIYHVETEDIYKNMAERPDLFDLNDTKTIGLFKDETPGNVITESYHIRAKSYHYVLADKSTKSKHKGVSKKGMSDMAKDTYFPSLGGTLLDDTVEKDEIFDPMTQVYRDCLFENGVFYAKNVGMRTKNHVISLIESEKKALSQSIQNAGFVVKMEDDPIYDIHSEEYIDDLIHITIQRGLFKDVEDAIKSIKALAKMVISSKTSIDAFMKCPVPNIPNAFYDLVEAFYYSILRERQSLAHDI
;
A
#
# COMPACT_ATOMS: atom_id res chain seq x y z
N MET A 1 1.63 0.28 12.10
CA MET A 1 1.85 1.30 13.16
C MET A 1 2.28 0.61 14.44
N GLU A 2 3.17 1.26 15.17
CA GLU A 2 3.68 0.74 16.44
C GLU A 2 2.58 0.72 17.50
N ASN A 3 2.34 -0.45 18.10
CA ASN A 3 1.35 -0.61 19.15
C ASN A 3 2.05 -0.60 20.52
N VAL A 4 2.01 0.56 21.19
CA VAL A 4 2.62 0.77 22.52
C VAL A 4 2.00 -0.12 23.61
N ARG A 5 0.79 -0.67 23.42
CA ARG A 5 0.19 -1.63 24.35
C ARG A 5 0.92 -2.98 24.35
N LYS A 6 1.64 -3.30 23.27
CA LYS A 6 2.48 -4.50 23.19
C LYS A 6 3.84 -4.33 23.88
N TYR A 7 4.22 -3.12 24.30
CA TYR A 7 5.47 -2.92 25.00
C TYR A 7 5.51 -3.67 26.32
N GLN A 8 6.72 -4.11 26.66
CA GLN A 8 6.99 -4.87 27.86
C GLN A 8 8.23 -4.30 28.53
N ASP A 9 8.23 -4.33 29.86
CA ASP A 9 9.44 -4.14 30.65
C ASP A 9 10.14 -5.49 30.79
N VAL A 10 11.32 -5.60 30.18
CA VAL A 10 12.16 -6.79 30.33
C VAL A 10 13.17 -6.52 31.44
N LYS A 11 13.12 -7.32 32.49
CA LYS A 11 14.08 -7.26 33.58
C LYS A 11 15.04 -8.44 33.48
N LEU A 12 16.31 -8.13 33.26
CA LEU A 12 17.39 -9.11 33.31
C LEU A 12 17.70 -9.40 34.78
N MET A 13 17.59 -10.67 35.16
CA MET A 13 17.81 -11.13 36.53
C MET A 13 18.83 -12.25 36.53
N ARG A 14 19.79 -12.18 37.45
CA ARG A 14 20.70 -13.31 37.72
C ARG A 14 19.92 -14.40 38.44
N MET A 15 20.34 -15.65 38.26
CA MET A 15 19.80 -16.86 38.87
C MET A 15 20.96 -17.75 39.34
N ILE A 16 21.78 -17.23 40.26
CA ILE A 16 23.01 -17.90 40.71
C ILE A 16 22.86 -18.47 42.12
N ASN A 17 21.99 -17.87 42.95
CA ASN A 17 21.78 -18.27 44.33
C ASN A 17 20.29 -18.17 44.72
N GLU A 18 19.94 -18.73 45.88
CA GLU A 18 18.56 -18.74 46.39
C GLU A 18 17.96 -17.33 46.57
N ASN A 19 18.79 -16.33 46.87
CA ASN A 19 18.34 -14.95 47.04
C ASN A 19 17.88 -14.34 45.71
N ASP A 20 18.56 -14.68 44.62
CA ASP A 20 18.22 -14.27 43.27
C ASP A 20 16.93 -14.96 42.79
N GLU A 21 16.75 -16.25 43.12
CA GLU A 21 15.51 -16.98 42.88
C GLU A 21 14.32 -16.36 43.63
N LYS A 22 14.50 -16.02 44.92
CA LYS A 22 13.48 -15.32 45.71
C LYS A 22 13.12 -13.96 45.08
N LYS A 23 14.08 -13.21 44.53
CA LYS A 23 13.81 -11.95 43.81
C LYS A 23 13.02 -12.19 42.52
N PHE A 24 13.33 -13.26 41.79
CA PHE A 24 12.59 -13.64 40.58
C PHE A 24 11.15 -14.04 40.91
N LEU A 25 10.93 -14.89 41.92
CA LEU A 25 9.58 -15.28 42.37
C LEU A 25 8.74 -14.06 42.78
N LYS A 26 9.34 -13.04 43.40
CA LYS A 26 8.66 -11.75 43.68
C LYS A 26 8.21 -11.03 42.41
N LYS A 27 8.86 -11.23 41.25
CA LYS A 27 8.39 -10.70 39.96
C LYS A 27 7.28 -11.54 39.38
N VAL A 28 7.39 -12.87 39.43
CA VAL A 28 6.36 -13.81 38.96
C VAL A 28 5.01 -13.56 39.63
N ARG A 29 5.02 -13.25 40.94
CA ARG A 29 3.81 -12.94 41.72
C ARG A 29 3.15 -11.61 41.36
N LYS A 30 3.80 -10.74 40.56
CA LYS A 30 3.16 -9.48 40.16
C LYS A 30 2.14 -9.75 39.06
N PRO A 31 0.96 -9.10 39.08
CA PRO A 31 -0.05 -9.24 38.03
C PRO A 31 0.46 -8.76 36.66
N SER A 32 1.49 -7.92 36.63
CA SER A 32 2.16 -7.51 35.41
C SER A 32 3.07 -8.60 34.80
N PHE A 33 3.37 -9.71 35.49
CA PHE A 33 4.23 -10.75 34.92
C PHE A 33 3.54 -11.45 33.75
N LYS A 34 4.27 -11.67 32.65
CA LYS A 34 3.76 -12.39 31.48
C LYS A 34 4.42 -13.75 31.31
N TYR A 35 5.73 -13.76 31.17
CA TYR A 35 6.53 -14.97 31.04
C TYR A 35 7.99 -14.68 31.39
N ALA A 36 8.78 -15.75 31.51
CA ALA A 36 10.22 -15.65 31.68
C ALA A 36 10.92 -16.41 30.55
N ARG A 37 12.06 -15.88 30.10
CA ARG A 37 12.90 -16.53 29.10
C ARG A 37 14.29 -16.70 29.69
N GLN A 38 14.77 -17.94 29.73
CA GLN A 38 16.14 -18.21 30.15
C GLN A 38 17.13 -17.71 29.09
N LEU A 39 18.18 -17.03 29.53
CA LEU A 39 19.23 -16.42 28.71
C LEU A 39 20.57 -17.02 29.13
N GLY A 40 20.82 -18.26 28.73
CA GLY A 40 21.96 -19.03 29.21
C GLY A 40 21.77 -19.57 30.64
N ASN A 41 22.85 -20.00 31.27
CA ASN A 41 22.75 -20.81 32.49
C ASN A 41 22.48 -20.00 33.76
N THR A 42 22.81 -18.70 33.77
CA THR A 42 22.83 -17.87 34.99
C THR A 42 21.92 -16.64 34.93
N LEU A 43 21.24 -16.43 33.81
CA LEU A 43 20.42 -15.24 33.56
C LEU A 43 19.01 -15.63 33.08
N VAL A 44 18.03 -14.88 33.56
CA VAL A 44 16.64 -14.97 33.10
C VAL A 44 16.14 -13.57 32.75
N GLY A 45 15.48 -13.43 31.60
CA GLY A 45 14.69 -12.27 31.24
C GLY A 45 13.27 -12.44 31.73
N ALA A 46 12.86 -11.71 32.77
CA ALA A 46 11.47 -11.64 33.19
C ALA A 46 10.72 -10.59 32.36
N HIS A 47 9.75 -11.03 31.56
CA HIS A 47 8.93 -10.17 30.72
C HIS A 47 7.69 -9.71 31.48
N MET A 48 7.59 -8.40 31.67
CA MET A 48 6.53 -7.76 32.44
C MET A 48 5.69 -6.87 31.52
N GLY A 49 4.37 -6.91 31.61
CA GLY A 49 3.48 -5.90 31.07
C GLY A 49 3.69 -4.54 31.74
N LYS A 50 3.40 -3.48 30.99
CA LYS A 50 3.37 -2.10 31.50
C LYS A 50 2.09 -1.90 32.32
N ALA A 51 2.23 -1.36 33.53
CA ALA A 51 1.08 -1.01 34.38
C ALA A 51 0.30 0.20 33.84
N SER A 52 0.99 1.12 33.16
CA SER A 52 0.41 2.28 32.49
C SER A 52 1.10 2.47 31.15
N VAL A 53 0.33 2.79 30.11
CA VAL A 53 0.85 3.03 28.76
C VAL A 53 0.39 4.41 28.29
N ILE A 54 1.34 5.23 27.82
CA ILE A 54 1.03 6.52 27.21
C ILE A 54 0.77 6.30 25.72
N LEU A 55 -0.43 6.63 25.26
CA LEU A 55 -0.79 6.59 23.84
C LEU A 55 -0.21 7.81 23.10
N ASN A 56 1.10 7.80 22.86
CA ASN A 56 1.82 8.88 22.19
C ASN A 56 1.98 8.67 20.67
N LYS A 57 1.47 7.56 20.14
CA LYS A 57 1.50 7.24 18.71
C LYS A 57 0.22 7.73 18.04
N PRO A 58 0.29 8.40 16.88
CA PRO A 58 -0.88 8.96 16.19
C PRO A 58 -1.68 7.86 15.44
N ILE A 59 -2.03 6.77 16.11
CA ILE A 59 -2.70 5.61 15.49
C ILE A 59 -4.06 6.00 14.94
N ILE A 60 -4.85 6.72 15.75
CA ILE A 60 -6.20 7.19 15.37
C ILE A 60 -6.12 8.15 14.19
N ILE A 61 -5.21 9.14 14.25
CA ILE A 61 -5.02 10.08 13.14
C ILE A 61 -4.65 9.34 11.86
N GLY A 62 -3.74 8.36 11.96
CA GLY A 62 -3.37 7.53 10.83
C GLY A 62 -4.53 6.70 10.26
N ALA A 63 -5.43 6.21 11.11
CA ALA A 63 -6.65 5.53 10.67
C ALA A 63 -7.62 6.49 9.96
N SER A 64 -7.82 7.69 10.49
CA SER A 64 -8.65 8.72 9.87
C SER A 64 -8.10 9.15 8.51
N VAL A 65 -6.81 9.43 8.42
CA VAL A 65 -6.11 9.77 7.16
C VAL A 65 -6.26 8.66 6.12
N LEU A 66 -6.09 7.40 6.52
CA LEU A 66 -6.31 6.25 5.63
C LEU A 66 -7.78 6.16 5.18
N GLY A 67 -8.74 6.42 6.06
CA GLY A 67 -10.16 6.45 5.73
C GLY A 67 -10.49 7.52 4.69
N LEU A 68 -9.99 8.75 4.90
CA LEU A 68 -10.17 9.86 3.96
C LEU A 68 -9.49 9.60 2.61
N SER A 69 -8.29 9.00 2.61
CA SER A 69 -7.60 8.61 1.37
C SER A 69 -8.43 7.62 0.55
N LYS A 70 -9.06 6.62 1.20
CA LYS A 70 -9.96 5.68 0.52
C LYS A 70 -11.21 6.37 -0.01
N LEU A 71 -11.80 7.25 0.81
CA LEU A 71 -12.99 8.01 0.41
C LEU A 71 -12.73 8.86 -0.83
N LEU A 72 -11.58 9.53 -0.90
CA LEU A 72 -11.18 10.31 -2.09
C LEU A 72 -11.09 9.43 -3.34
N MET A 73 -10.42 8.28 -3.25
CA MET A 73 -10.34 7.31 -4.35
C MET A 73 -11.72 6.81 -4.78
N TYR A 74 -12.58 6.43 -3.83
CA TYR A 74 -13.93 5.95 -4.15
C TYR A 74 -14.84 7.05 -4.69
N ARG A 75 -14.74 8.28 -4.20
CA ARG A 75 -15.51 9.41 -4.71
C ARG A 75 -15.14 9.74 -6.14
N PHE A 76 -13.86 9.65 -6.50
CA PHE A 76 -13.43 9.78 -7.89
C PHE A 76 -14.00 8.65 -8.77
N TRP A 77 -13.84 7.39 -8.34
CA TRP A 77 -14.28 6.26 -9.14
C TRP A 77 -15.80 6.21 -9.31
N TYR A 78 -16.55 6.24 -8.21
CA TYR A 78 -18.01 6.07 -8.25
C TYR A 78 -18.77 7.38 -8.52
N GLY A 79 -18.26 8.51 -8.04
CA GLY A 79 -18.92 9.81 -8.16
C GLY A 79 -18.44 10.68 -9.31
N PHE A 80 -17.49 10.20 -10.13
CA PHE A 80 -17.13 10.88 -11.37
C PHE A 80 -16.98 9.88 -12.52
N VAL A 81 -16.06 8.91 -12.42
CA VAL A 81 -15.75 8.01 -13.53
C VAL A 81 -16.96 7.15 -13.91
N LYS A 82 -17.55 6.43 -12.95
CA LYS A 82 -18.73 5.60 -13.21
C LYS A 82 -19.98 6.41 -13.55
N GLU A 83 -20.13 7.61 -13.01
CA GLU A 83 -21.25 8.50 -13.33
C GLU A 83 -21.16 9.04 -14.77
N LYS A 84 -19.96 9.43 -15.22
CA LYS A 84 -19.74 10.01 -16.56
C LYS A 84 -19.77 8.95 -17.67
N TYR A 85 -19.17 7.77 -17.44
CA TYR A 85 -18.98 6.76 -18.49
C TYR A 85 -19.90 5.54 -18.36
N GLY A 86 -20.51 5.31 -17.19
CA GLY A 86 -21.46 4.20 -16.98
C GLY A 86 -20.86 2.82 -17.26
N ASN A 87 -21.37 2.17 -18.31
CA ASN A 87 -20.92 0.84 -18.76
C ASN A 87 -19.70 0.91 -19.69
N LYS A 88 -19.38 2.09 -20.24
CA LYS A 88 -18.22 2.33 -21.11
C LYS A 88 -16.91 2.44 -20.35
N VAL A 89 -16.89 2.04 -19.08
CA VAL A 89 -15.68 2.08 -18.24
C VAL A 89 -15.54 0.80 -17.43
N ARG A 90 -14.34 0.25 -17.46
CA ARG A 90 -13.97 -0.98 -16.75
C ARG A 90 -12.73 -0.74 -15.90
N LEU A 91 -12.79 -1.14 -14.63
CA LEU A 91 -11.65 -1.02 -13.71
C LEU A 91 -10.66 -2.14 -14.01
N GLY A 92 -9.43 -1.80 -14.44
CA GLY A 92 -8.37 -2.78 -14.61
C GLY A 92 -7.61 -3.05 -13.30
N TYR A 93 -7.20 -1.99 -12.62
CA TYR A 93 -6.43 -2.07 -11.38
C TYR A 93 -6.59 -0.82 -10.51
N MET A 94 -6.45 -1.00 -9.20
CA MET A 94 -6.48 0.06 -8.20
C MET A 94 -5.39 -0.19 -7.14
N ASP A 95 -4.61 0.85 -6.81
CA ASP A 95 -3.75 0.86 -5.62
C ASP A 95 -4.12 2.05 -4.72
N THR A 96 -3.24 2.38 -3.79
CA THR A 96 -3.45 3.35 -2.71
C THR A 96 -3.77 4.75 -3.24
N ASP A 97 -3.16 5.13 -4.36
CA ASP A 97 -3.20 6.46 -4.94
C ASP A 97 -3.35 6.46 -6.46
N SER A 98 -3.59 5.31 -7.09
CA SER A 98 -3.70 5.21 -8.55
C SER A 98 -4.76 4.24 -9.05
N PHE A 99 -5.19 4.48 -10.28
CA PHE A 99 -6.10 3.66 -11.06
C PHE A 99 -5.48 3.34 -12.41
N ILE A 100 -5.70 2.11 -12.88
CA ILE A 100 -5.57 1.76 -14.29
C ILE A 100 -6.96 1.32 -14.73
N TYR A 101 -7.55 1.99 -15.70
CA TYR A 101 -8.89 1.65 -16.18
C TYR A 101 -9.03 1.87 -17.68
N HIS A 102 -9.93 1.09 -18.27
CA HIS A 102 -10.31 1.20 -19.67
C HIS A 102 -11.54 2.09 -19.79
N VAL A 103 -11.54 3.01 -20.75
CA VAL A 103 -12.66 3.91 -21.02
C VAL A 103 -12.88 4.08 -22.52
N GLU A 104 -14.12 3.89 -22.96
CA GLU A 104 -14.53 4.11 -24.35
C GLU A 104 -15.07 5.55 -24.46
N THR A 105 -14.34 6.43 -25.13
CA THR A 105 -14.69 7.85 -25.28
C THR A 105 -14.03 8.45 -26.51
N GLU A 106 -14.61 9.51 -27.08
CA GLU A 106 -14.03 10.19 -28.25
C GLU A 106 -12.69 10.88 -27.93
N ASP A 107 -12.62 11.57 -26.79
CA ASP A 107 -11.41 12.26 -26.32
C ASP A 107 -11.42 12.36 -24.80
N ILE A 108 -10.55 11.58 -24.16
CA ILE A 108 -10.45 11.61 -22.70
C ILE A 108 -9.81 12.91 -22.18
N TYR A 109 -8.83 13.47 -22.88
CA TYR A 109 -8.15 14.69 -22.42
C TYR A 109 -9.10 15.88 -22.41
N LYS A 110 -9.99 15.97 -23.41
CA LYS A 110 -11.09 16.94 -23.41
C LYS A 110 -11.99 16.76 -22.18
N ASN A 111 -12.34 15.52 -21.86
CA ASN A 111 -13.17 15.21 -20.68
C ASN A 111 -12.47 15.53 -19.35
N MET A 112 -11.16 15.38 -19.26
CA MET A 112 -10.36 15.77 -18.09
C MET A 112 -10.26 17.30 -17.99
N ALA A 113 -10.10 17.99 -19.11
CA ALA A 113 -9.99 19.45 -19.16
C ALA A 113 -11.27 20.17 -18.71
N GLU A 114 -12.44 19.53 -18.88
CA GLU A 114 -13.72 20.01 -18.33
C GLU A 114 -13.77 19.97 -16.80
N ARG A 115 -12.87 19.23 -16.15
CA ARG A 115 -12.83 19.03 -14.69
C ARG A 115 -11.46 19.38 -14.10
N PRO A 116 -11.04 20.66 -14.17
CA PRO A 116 -9.78 21.12 -13.56
C PRO A 116 -9.79 21.03 -12.02
N ASP A 117 -10.97 20.83 -11.42
CA ASP A 117 -11.14 20.57 -9.99
C ASP A 117 -10.79 19.12 -9.59
N LEU A 118 -10.70 18.20 -10.57
CA LEU A 118 -10.32 16.81 -10.36
C LEU A 118 -8.96 16.46 -10.98
N PHE A 119 -8.59 17.08 -12.10
CA PHE A 119 -7.40 16.75 -12.86
C PHE A 119 -6.38 17.89 -12.91
N ASP A 120 -5.11 17.54 -12.76
CA ASP A 120 -3.98 18.45 -12.99
C ASP A 120 -3.32 18.12 -14.35
N LEU A 121 -3.81 18.76 -15.41
CA LEU A 121 -3.27 18.58 -16.76
C LEU A 121 -2.01 19.40 -17.04
N ASN A 122 -1.73 20.43 -16.24
CA ASN A 122 -0.64 21.38 -16.45
C ASN A 122 0.58 21.12 -15.54
N ASP A 123 0.62 19.99 -14.85
CA ASP A 123 1.62 19.64 -13.82
C ASP A 123 1.86 20.79 -12.81
N THR A 124 0.77 21.44 -12.39
CA THR A 124 0.80 22.49 -11.36
C THR A 124 1.23 21.97 -9.99
N LYS A 125 1.23 20.64 -9.81
CA LYS A 125 1.56 19.93 -8.57
C LYS A 125 0.55 20.21 -7.46
N THR A 126 -0.69 20.50 -7.87
CA THR A 126 -1.79 20.78 -6.97
C THR A 126 -2.22 19.51 -6.23
N ILE A 127 -2.17 19.62 -4.91
CA ILE A 127 -2.38 18.49 -4.03
C ILE A 127 -3.82 17.99 -4.10
N GLY A 128 -3.99 16.67 -4.25
CA GLY A 128 -5.31 16.01 -4.26
C GLY A 128 -5.95 15.90 -5.64
N LEU A 129 -5.35 16.54 -6.66
CA LEU A 129 -5.74 16.34 -8.06
C LEU A 129 -5.10 15.09 -8.64
N PHE A 130 -5.80 14.51 -9.61
CA PHE A 130 -5.37 13.37 -10.38
C PHE A 130 -4.54 13.82 -11.57
N LYS A 131 -3.42 13.13 -11.83
CA LYS A 131 -2.59 13.32 -13.02
C LYS A 131 -2.52 12.03 -13.83
N ASP A 132 -2.32 12.16 -15.12
CA ASP A 132 -1.95 11.04 -15.98
C ASP A 132 -0.48 10.65 -15.76
N GLU A 133 -0.21 9.35 -15.61
CA GLU A 133 1.15 8.78 -15.46
C GLU A 133 1.80 8.43 -16.81
N THR A 134 1.02 8.46 -17.90
CA THR A 134 1.45 8.11 -19.26
C THR A 134 0.99 9.15 -20.29
N PRO A 135 1.29 10.46 -20.08
CA PRO A 135 0.81 11.52 -20.96
C PRO A 135 1.37 11.35 -22.37
N GLY A 136 0.46 11.37 -23.35
CA GLY A 136 0.80 11.25 -24.77
C GLY A 136 1.28 9.87 -25.23
N ASN A 137 1.22 8.84 -24.37
CA ASN A 137 1.58 7.48 -24.74
C ASN A 137 0.58 6.51 -24.11
N VAL A 138 -0.39 6.07 -24.91
CA VAL A 138 -1.52 5.26 -24.45
C VAL A 138 -1.04 3.85 -24.07
N ILE A 139 -1.66 3.28 -23.04
CA ILE A 139 -1.45 1.88 -22.68
C ILE A 139 -2.24 1.02 -23.66
N THR A 140 -1.54 0.19 -24.43
CA THR A 140 -2.15 -0.72 -25.42
C THR A 140 -2.58 -2.03 -24.77
N GLU A 141 -1.78 -2.54 -23.83
CA GLU A 141 -2.05 -3.80 -23.14
C GLU A 141 -1.76 -3.66 -21.65
N SER A 142 -2.58 -4.30 -20.81
CA SER A 142 -2.34 -4.35 -19.37
C SER A 142 -2.70 -5.71 -18.76
N TYR A 143 -1.83 -6.18 -17.88
CA TYR A 143 -1.88 -7.50 -17.25
C TYR A 143 -1.85 -7.34 -15.73
N HIS A 144 -2.89 -7.79 -15.05
CA HIS A 144 -3.08 -7.60 -13.61
C HIS A 144 -3.25 -8.95 -12.92
N ILE A 145 -2.17 -9.49 -12.33
CA ILE A 145 -2.18 -10.86 -11.74
C ILE A 145 -2.67 -10.85 -10.29
N ARG A 146 -2.19 -9.88 -9.49
CA ARG A 146 -2.57 -9.72 -8.08
C ARG A 146 -2.25 -8.30 -7.60
N ALA A 147 -2.70 -7.96 -6.40
CA ALA A 147 -2.35 -6.69 -5.75
C ALA A 147 -0.83 -6.44 -5.77
N LYS A 148 -0.43 -5.30 -6.33
CA LYS A 148 0.97 -4.85 -6.51
C LYS A 148 1.82 -5.73 -7.43
N SER A 149 1.16 -6.47 -8.33
CA SER A 149 1.77 -7.27 -9.38
C SER A 149 1.06 -7.04 -10.71
N TYR A 150 1.58 -6.13 -11.52
CA TYR A 150 1.02 -5.79 -12.83
C TYR A 150 2.12 -5.49 -13.85
N HIS A 151 1.78 -5.55 -15.11
CA HIS A 151 2.61 -5.19 -16.25
C HIS A 151 1.74 -4.53 -17.30
N TYR A 152 2.24 -3.51 -17.97
CA TYR A 152 1.54 -2.91 -19.10
C TYR A 152 2.51 -2.44 -20.18
N VAL A 153 2.00 -2.41 -21.39
CA VAL A 153 2.71 -2.04 -22.62
C VAL A 153 2.14 -0.72 -23.13
N LEU A 154 3.03 0.16 -23.57
CA LEU A 154 2.70 1.46 -24.14
C LEU A 154 2.76 1.41 -25.67
N ALA A 155 2.12 2.37 -26.33
CA ALA A 155 2.08 2.45 -27.79
C ALA A 155 3.47 2.54 -28.45
N ASP A 156 4.46 3.14 -27.76
CA ASP A 156 5.87 3.15 -28.17
C ASP A 156 6.62 1.83 -27.92
N LYS A 157 5.91 0.76 -27.55
CA LYS A 157 6.42 -0.57 -27.16
C LYS A 157 7.23 -0.58 -25.86
N SER A 158 7.32 0.54 -25.14
CA SER A 158 7.95 0.54 -23.81
C SER A 158 7.03 -0.15 -22.80
N THR A 159 7.63 -0.75 -21.76
CA THR A 159 6.87 -1.50 -20.76
C THR A 159 7.11 -0.95 -19.36
N LYS A 160 6.09 -1.04 -18.50
CA LYS A 160 6.23 -0.78 -17.06
C LYS A 160 5.62 -1.91 -16.25
N SER A 161 6.34 -2.29 -15.21
CA SER A 161 5.96 -3.44 -14.40
C SER A 161 6.21 -3.23 -12.92
N LYS A 162 5.39 -3.92 -12.11
CA LYS A 162 5.50 -3.97 -10.67
C LYS A 162 5.36 -5.43 -10.23
N HIS A 163 6.25 -5.88 -9.36
CA HIS A 163 6.23 -7.26 -8.86
C HIS A 163 6.56 -7.26 -7.36
N LYS A 164 5.53 -7.23 -6.50
CA LYS A 164 5.74 -7.20 -5.05
C LYS A 164 6.45 -8.46 -4.56
N GLY A 165 7.49 -8.27 -3.75
CA GLY A 165 8.19 -9.35 -3.05
C GLY A 165 9.37 -9.97 -3.81
N VAL A 166 9.54 -9.61 -5.08
CA VAL A 166 10.63 -10.05 -5.95
C VAL A 166 11.48 -8.84 -6.35
N SER A 167 12.79 -9.02 -6.52
CA SER A 167 13.64 -7.95 -7.02
C SER A 167 13.43 -7.75 -8.52
N LYS A 168 13.63 -6.52 -9.01
CA LYS A 168 13.56 -6.23 -10.45
C LYS A 168 14.55 -7.08 -11.25
N LYS A 169 15.77 -7.23 -10.73
CA LYS A 169 16.80 -8.08 -11.34
C LYS A 169 16.34 -9.54 -11.41
N GLY A 170 15.91 -10.13 -10.29
CA GLY A 170 15.45 -11.52 -10.28
C GLY A 170 14.29 -11.79 -11.22
N MET A 171 13.37 -10.83 -11.40
CA MET A 171 12.31 -10.91 -12.41
C MET A 171 12.86 -10.85 -13.84
N SER A 172 13.75 -9.89 -14.12
CA SER A 172 14.32 -9.73 -15.46
C SER A 172 15.16 -10.93 -15.86
N ASP A 173 16.00 -11.45 -14.95
CA ASP A 173 16.83 -12.63 -15.19
C ASP A 173 15.92 -13.85 -15.45
N MET A 174 14.90 -14.09 -14.61
CA MET A 174 13.93 -15.17 -14.81
C MET A 174 13.22 -15.08 -16.17
N ALA A 175 12.75 -13.90 -16.57
CA ALA A 175 12.04 -13.73 -17.84
C ALA A 175 12.97 -14.02 -19.03
N LYS A 176 14.21 -13.53 -18.98
CA LYS A 176 15.22 -13.80 -20.01
C LYS A 176 15.62 -15.27 -20.05
N ASP A 177 15.89 -15.88 -18.91
CA ASP A 177 16.26 -17.30 -18.84
C ASP A 177 15.14 -18.21 -19.37
N THR A 178 13.88 -17.80 -19.21
CA THR A 178 12.72 -18.57 -19.66
C THR A 178 12.51 -18.49 -21.17
N TYR A 179 12.52 -17.27 -21.74
CA TYR A 179 12.13 -17.06 -23.16
C TYR A 179 13.33 -16.79 -24.09
N PHE A 180 14.48 -16.42 -23.55
CA PHE A 180 15.72 -16.14 -24.27
C PHE A 180 16.94 -16.83 -23.62
N PRO A 181 16.92 -18.16 -23.43
CA PRO A 181 18.00 -18.88 -22.74
C PRO A 181 19.37 -18.75 -23.44
N SER A 182 19.39 -18.52 -24.75
CA SER A 182 20.62 -18.33 -25.55
C SER A 182 21.32 -16.98 -25.32
N LEU A 183 20.63 -15.95 -24.82
CA LEU A 183 21.25 -14.68 -24.44
C LEU A 183 21.91 -14.72 -23.04
N GLY A 184 21.63 -15.77 -22.26
CA GLY A 184 22.14 -15.96 -20.91
C GLY A 184 23.42 -16.80 -20.87
N GLY A 185 24.50 -16.38 -21.53
CA GLY A 185 25.78 -17.10 -21.35
C GLY A 185 26.97 -16.76 -22.23
N THR A 186 26.81 -16.09 -23.38
CA THR A 186 27.93 -15.88 -24.30
C THR A 186 28.17 -14.40 -24.60
N LEU A 187 29.42 -13.99 -24.37
CA LEU A 187 30.01 -12.72 -24.77
C LEU A 187 30.29 -12.67 -26.29
N LEU A 188 29.34 -13.14 -27.10
CA LEU A 188 29.47 -13.18 -28.56
C LEU A 188 28.20 -12.63 -29.21
N ASP A 189 28.47 -11.72 -30.12
CA ASP A 189 27.63 -10.69 -30.72
C ASP A 189 26.75 -11.28 -31.84
N ASP A 190 25.94 -12.29 -31.51
CA ASP A 190 25.03 -12.88 -32.48
C ASP A 190 23.77 -12.03 -32.57
N THR A 191 23.67 -11.30 -33.68
CA THR A 191 22.58 -10.38 -34.01
C THR A 191 21.31 -11.17 -34.30
N VAL A 192 20.39 -11.17 -33.33
CA VAL A 192 19.02 -11.69 -33.52
C VAL A 192 18.22 -10.68 -34.35
N GLU A 193 17.50 -11.17 -35.36
CA GLU A 193 16.63 -10.35 -36.20
C GLU A 193 15.62 -9.56 -35.35
N LYS A 194 15.54 -8.26 -35.60
CA LYS A 194 14.79 -7.30 -34.75
C LYS A 194 13.27 -7.51 -34.74
N ASP A 195 12.74 -8.30 -35.67
CA ASP A 195 11.31 -8.32 -35.99
C ASP A 195 10.52 -9.37 -35.19
N GLU A 196 11.17 -10.29 -34.47
CA GLU A 196 10.53 -11.30 -33.59
C GLU A 196 10.89 -11.15 -32.08
N ILE A 197 11.50 -10.04 -31.68
CA ILE A 197 11.86 -9.81 -30.27
C ILE A 197 10.64 -9.25 -29.53
N PHE A 198 9.82 -10.14 -28.97
CA PHE A 198 8.82 -9.75 -27.98
C PHE A 198 9.47 -9.46 -26.62
N ASP A 199 8.86 -8.58 -25.81
CA ASP A 199 9.34 -8.34 -24.45
C ASP A 199 9.09 -9.58 -23.58
N PRO A 200 10.14 -10.21 -23.01
CA PRO A 200 9.98 -11.46 -22.28
C PRO A 200 9.13 -11.28 -21.02
N MET A 201 9.11 -10.06 -20.44
CA MET A 201 8.27 -9.78 -19.28
C MET A 201 6.79 -9.74 -19.67
N THR A 202 6.44 -9.16 -20.82
CA THR A 202 5.07 -9.22 -21.35
C THR A 202 4.61 -10.68 -21.49
N GLN A 203 5.44 -11.54 -22.07
CA GLN A 203 5.08 -12.96 -22.25
C GLN A 203 4.94 -13.71 -20.92
N VAL A 204 5.86 -13.49 -19.97
CA VAL A 204 5.72 -14.03 -18.59
C VAL A 204 4.34 -13.70 -18.01
N TYR A 205 3.89 -12.45 -18.15
CA TYR A 205 2.61 -12.01 -17.59
C TYR A 205 1.42 -12.62 -18.33
N ARG A 206 1.52 -12.72 -19.67
CA ARG A 206 0.52 -13.36 -20.53
C ARG A 206 0.33 -14.83 -20.18
N ASP A 207 1.42 -15.59 -20.12
CA ASP A 207 1.39 -17.04 -19.85
C ASP A 207 0.97 -17.33 -18.40
N CYS A 208 1.33 -16.45 -17.47
CA CYS A 208 0.85 -16.58 -16.10
C CYS A 208 -0.67 -16.43 -15.98
N LEU A 209 -1.26 -15.57 -16.82
CA LEU A 209 -2.69 -15.29 -16.78
C LEU A 209 -3.52 -16.33 -17.55
N PHE A 210 -3.03 -16.75 -18.72
CA PHE A 210 -3.79 -17.55 -19.69
C PHE A 210 -3.35 -19.00 -19.80
N GLU A 211 -2.09 -19.30 -19.52
CA GLU A 211 -1.51 -20.63 -19.67
C GLU A 211 -1.23 -21.30 -18.31
N ASN A 212 -1.73 -20.70 -17.22
CA ASN A 212 -1.49 -21.13 -15.85
C ASN A 212 0.00 -21.27 -15.50
N GLY A 213 0.87 -20.48 -16.15
CA GLY A 213 2.29 -20.46 -15.89
C GLY A 213 2.62 -20.07 -14.45
N VAL A 214 3.49 -20.85 -13.81
CA VAL A 214 4.05 -20.55 -12.49
C VAL A 214 5.52 -20.23 -12.63
N PHE A 215 5.88 -19.00 -12.29
CA PHE A 215 7.23 -18.49 -12.46
C PHE A 215 7.91 -18.33 -11.10
N TYR A 216 9.17 -18.77 -11.04
CA TYR A 216 10.01 -18.66 -9.85
C TYR A 216 11.20 -17.76 -10.16
N ALA A 217 11.47 -16.81 -9.26
CA ALA A 217 12.58 -15.89 -9.40
C ALA A 217 13.54 -16.03 -8.23
N LYS A 218 14.84 -16.05 -8.55
CA LYS A 218 15.90 -16.03 -7.55
C LYS A 218 16.03 -14.63 -6.96
N ASN A 219 16.17 -14.58 -5.65
CA ASN A 219 16.27 -13.32 -4.92
C ASN A 219 17.37 -13.43 -3.88
N VAL A 220 18.39 -12.59 -4.03
CA VAL A 220 19.57 -12.57 -3.17
C VAL A 220 19.41 -11.46 -2.15
N GLY A 221 19.49 -11.79 -0.87
CA GLY A 221 19.39 -10.85 0.23
C GLY A 221 20.48 -11.05 1.27
N MET A 222 20.76 -10.00 2.04
CA MET A 222 21.64 -10.08 3.20
C MET A 222 20.80 -10.37 4.46
N ARG A 223 21.28 -11.27 5.32
CA ARG A 223 20.67 -11.54 6.61
C ARG A 223 21.72 -11.51 7.70
N THR A 224 21.36 -10.91 8.83
CA THR A 224 22.13 -11.03 10.07
C THR A 224 21.43 -12.01 11.01
N LYS A 225 22.15 -13.04 11.46
CA LYS A 225 21.67 -13.94 12.51
C LYS A 225 22.84 -14.23 13.45
N ASN A 226 22.62 -14.09 14.76
CA ASN A 226 23.65 -14.32 15.78
C ASN A 226 24.94 -13.53 15.51
N HIS A 227 24.83 -12.26 15.10
CA HIS A 227 25.96 -11.38 14.73
C HIS A 227 26.78 -11.85 13.52
N VAL A 228 26.32 -12.87 12.78
CA VAL A 228 26.91 -13.28 11.50
C VAL A 228 26.08 -12.69 10.37
N ILE A 229 26.75 -12.02 9.43
CA ILE A 229 26.15 -11.54 8.18
C ILE A 229 26.35 -12.63 7.13
N SER A 230 25.27 -13.07 6.51
CA SER A 230 25.31 -14.03 5.41
C SER A 230 24.52 -13.52 4.22
N LEU A 231 24.98 -13.91 3.03
CA LEU A 231 24.19 -13.82 1.80
C LEU A 231 23.22 -15.01 1.79
N ILE A 232 21.96 -14.77 1.48
CA ILE A 232 20.94 -15.80 1.37
C ILE A 232 20.31 -15.66 0.00
N GLU A 233 20.44 -16.71 -0.78
CA GLU A 233 19.66 -16.90 -1.98
C GLU A 233 18.34 -17.57 -1.60
N SER A 234 17.24 -16.99 -2.08
CA SER A 234 15.91 -17.53 -1.90
C SER A 234 15.23 -17.57 -3.24
N GLU A 235 14.66 -18.72 -3.58
CA GLU A 235 13.76 -18.83 -4.70
C GLU A 235 12.35 -18.45 -4.24
N LYS A 236 11.73 -17.52 -4.96
CA LYS A 236 10.40 -17.04 -4.63
C LYS A 236 9.48 -17.32 -5.79
N LYS A 237 8.28 -17.83 -5.47
CA LYS A 237 7.16 -17.88 -6.40
C LYS A 237 6.81 -16.46 -6.82
N ALA A 238 7.29 -16.08 -7.99
CA ALA A 238 7.27 -14.72 -8.47
C ALA A 238 5.87 -14.36 -8.96
N LEU A 239 5.37 -15.18 -9.88
CA LEU A 239 4.06 -15.05 -10.48
C LEU A 239 3.38 -16.42 -10.53
N SER A 240 2.09 -16.40 -10.24
CA SER A 240 1.17 -17.48 -10.53
C SER A 240 -0.22 -16.89 -10.55
N GLN A 241 -1.11 -17.56 -11.25
CA GLN A 241 -2.52 -17.28 -11.15
C GLN A 241 -2.96 -17.25 -9.68
N SER A 242 -3.82 -16.29 -9.34
CA SER A 242 -4.28 -16.12 -7.97
C SER A 242 -5.25 -17.27 -7.60
N ILE A 243 -5.07 -17.87 -6.42
CA ILE A 243 -5.93 -18.96 -5.90
C ILE A 243 -7.38 -18.47 -5.65
N GLN A 244 -7.69 -17.18 -5.80
CA GLN A 244 -9.07 -16.69 -5.70
C GLN A 244 -10.01 -17.27 -6.77
N ASN A 245 -9.47 -17.91 -7.82
CA ASN A 245 -10.25 -18.68 -8.80
C ASN A 245 -10.47 -20.15 -8.42
N ALA A 246 -9.96 -20.63 -7.28
CA ALA A 246 -10.19 -21.98 -6.78
C ALA A 246 -11.20 -21.97 -5.63
N GLY A 247 -12.51 -21.92 -5.96
CA GLY A 247 -13.57 -22.35 -5.04
C GLY A 247 -14.65 -21.33 -4.64
N PHE A 248 -14.66 -20.11 -5.18
CA PHE A 248 -15.82 -19.21 -5.08
C PHE A 248 -16.09 -18.59 -6.45
N VAL A 249 -16.95 -19.24 -7.22
CA VAL A 249 -17.63 -18.61 -8.36
C VAL A 249 -18.64 -17.62 -7.77
N VAL A 250 -18.19 -16.38 -7.51
CA VAL A 250 -19.10 -15.25 -7.69
C VAL A 250 -19.06 -14.99 -9.19
N LYS A 251 -20.13 -15.38 -9.88
CA LYS A 251 -20.41 -14.92 -11.23
C LYS A 251 -20.43 -13.39 -11.22
N MET A 252 -19.30 -12.77 -11.53
CA MET A 252 -19.29 -11.55 -12.31
C MET A 252 -19.29 -12.04 -13.74
N GLU A 253 -20.50 -12.20 -14.28
CA GLU A 253 -20.69 -12.55 -15.69
C GLU A 253 -20.00 -11.47 -16.53
N ASP A 254 -19.19 -11.93 -17.48
CA ASP A 254 -18.58 -11.18 -18.58
C ASP A 254 -17.21 -10.52 -18.32
N ASP A 255 -16.20 -11.33 -18.00
CA ASP A 255 -14.80 -11.02 -18.35
C ASP A 255 -14.35 -11.84 -19.57
N PRO A 256 -14.14 -11.21 -20.74
CA PRO A 256 -13.20 -11.68 -21.74
C PRO A 256 -11.97 -10.76 -21.82
N ILE A 257 -10.87 -11.41 -22.19
CA ILE A 257 -9.62 -10.86 -22.68
C ILE A 257 -9.91 -10.01 -23.92
N TYR A 258 -9.31 -8.82 -24.06
CA TYR A 258 -9.50 -8.01 -25.26
C TYR A 258 -8.31 -8.17 -26.23
N ASP A 259 -8.65 -8.60 -27.44
CA ASP A 259 -7.87 -8.45 -28.67
C ASP A 259 -8.43 -7.21 -29.37
N ILE A 260 -7.62 -6.14 -29.47
CA ILE A 260 -8.09 -4.79 -29.85
C ILE A 260 -7.92 -4.61 -31.35
N HIS A 261 -8.89 -5.13 -32.11
CA HIS A 261 -9.10 -4.74 -33.50
C HIS A 261 -10.60 -4.58 -33.76
N SER A 262 -11.15 -3.40 -33.41
CA SER A 262 -12.34 -2.89 -34.07
C SER A 262 -12.12 -1.43 -34.46
N GLU A 263 -11.92 -1.22 -35.75
CA GLU A 263 -11.90 0.08 -36.42
C GLU A 263 -13.26 0.76 -36.19
N GLU A 264 -13.34 1.77 -35.30
CA GLU A 264 -14.23 2.96 -35.38
C GLU A 264 -14.31 3.78 -34.07
N TYR A 265 -13.72 3.34 -32.94
CA TYR A 265 -13.67 4.11 -31.68
C TYR A 265 -12.26 4.13 -31.07
N ILE A 266 -11.91 5.19 -30.35
CA ILE A 266 -10.66 5.28 -29.58
C ILE A 266 -10.87 4.56 -28.24
N ASP A 267 -10.25 3.38 -28.10
CA ASP A 267 -10.26 2.54 -26.90
C ASP A 267 -9.03 2.83 -26.03
N ASP A 268 -9.15 3.76 -25.09
CA ASP A 268 -8.01 4.20 -24.26
C ASP A 268 -7.96 3.47 -22.90
N LEU A 269 -6.77 2.97 -22.57
CA LEU A 269 -6.42 2.43 -21.26
C LEU A 269 -5.54 3.45 -20.53
N ILE A 270 -5.96 3.90 -19.35
CA ILE A 270 -5.42 5.10 -18.71
C ILE A 270 -4.93 4.79 -17.31
N HIS A 271 -3.71 5.23 -17.03
CA HIS A 271 -3.12 5.15 -15.70
C HIS A 271 -3.11 6.53 -15.05
N ILE A 272 -4.00 6.74 -14.09
CA ILE A 272 -4.13 8.00 -13.38
C ILE A 272 -3.67 7.82 -11.93
N THR A 273 -2.90 8.79 -11.42
CA THR A 273 -2.42 8.81 -10.04
C THR A 273 -2.73 10.14 -9.38
N ILE A 274 -3.18 10.12 -8.12
CA ILE A 274 -3.32 11.33 -7.30
C ILE A 274 -1.95 11.91 -7.02
N GLN A 275 -1.76 13.20 -7.30
CA GLN A 275 -0.52 13.88 -6.97
C GLN A 275 -0.24 13.85 -5.47
N ARG A 276 0.91 13.27 -5.13
CA ARG A 276 1.36 13.06 -3.76
C ARG A 276 1.70 14.39 -3.10
N GLY A 277 0.94 14.70 -2.05
CA GLY A 277 1.17 15.89 -1.24
C GLY A 277 0.16 16.05 -0.11
N LEU A 278 -1.02 15.42 -0.22
CA LEU A 278 -2.15 15.60 0.70
C LEU A 278 -1.76 15.30 2.16
N PHE A 279 -0.69 14.52 2.34
CA PHE A 279 -0.19 14.07 3.62
C PHE A 279 1.34 14.27 3.81
N LYS A 280 2.03 15.08 2.99
CA LYS A 280 3.39 15.54 3.35
C LYS A 280 3.30 16.57 4.46
N ASP A 281 2.29 17.44 4.36
CA ASP A 281 1.89 18.37 5.42
C ASP A 281 1.19 17.66 6.58
N VAL A 282 0.93 16.34 6.52
CA VAL A 282 0.33 15.62 7.65
C VAL A 282 1.25 15.56 8.84
N GLU A 283 2.57 15.66 8.69
CA GLU A 283 3.45 15.68 9.88
C GLU A 283 3.33 17.01 10.65
N ASP A 284 3.20 18.12 9.92
CA ASP A 284 2.97 19.46 10.49
C ASP A 284 1.50 19.69 10.87
N ALA A 285 0.55 19.11 10.12
CA ALA A 285 -0.85 19.05 10.50
C ALA A 285 -1.04 18.13 11.72
N ILE A 286 -0.29 17.03 11.87
CA ILE A 286 -0.29 16.18 13.07
C ILE A 286 0.25 16.96 14.26
N LYS A 287 1.31 17.78 14.09
CA LYS A 287 1.77 18.67 15.16
C LYS A 287 0.69 19.68 15.55
N SER A 288 0.05 20.30 14.56
CA SER A 288 -1.01 21.29 14.76
C SER A 288 -2.25 20.66 15.40
N ILE A 289 -2.74 19.53 14.90
CA ILE A 289 -3.85 18.74 15.45
C ILE A 289 -3.52 18.24 16.85
N LYS A 290 -2.29 17.81 17.14
CA LYS A 290 -1.87 17.45 18.50
C LYS A 290 -1.91 18.64 19.44
N ALA A 291 -1.45 19.82 19.01
CA ALA A 291 -1.52 21.04 19.79
C ALA A 291 -2.98 21.46 20.05
N LEU A 292 -3.82 21.36 19.02
CA LEU A 292 -5.23 21.77 19.04
C LEU A 292 -6.09 20.79 19.85
N ALA A 293 -5.87 19.49 19.70
CA ALA A 293 -6.46 18.47 20.57
C ALA A 293 -6.04 18.65 22.04
N LYS A 294 -4.77 19.01 22.30
CA LYS A 294 -4.30 19.30 23.65
C LYS A 294 -4.97 20.54 24.23
N MET A 295 -5.21 21.56 23.40
CA MET A 295 -6.04 22.73 23.75
C MET A 295 -7.48 22.31 24.09
N VAL A 296 -8.18 21.60 23.21
CA VAL A 296 -9.59 21.17 23.40
C VAL A 296 -9.75 20.27 24.63
N ILE A 297 -8.80 19.36 24.87
CA ILE A 297 -8.80 18.50 26.06
C ILE A 297 -8.54 19.32 27.34
N SER A 298 -7.72 20.38 27.26
CA SER A 298 -7.41 21.24 28.41
C SER A 298 -8.49 22.27 28.73
N SER A 299 -9.25 22.72 27.73
CA SER A 299 -10.20 23.82 27.83
C SER A 299 -11.63 23.40 28.24
N LYS A 300 -11.91 22.09 28.38
CA LYS A 300 -13.26 21.52 28.67
C LYS A 300 -14.37 22.06 27.74
N THR A 301 -14.02 22.53 26.55
CA THR A 301 -14.98 23.14 25.61
C THR A 301 -15.58 22.08 24.69
N SER A 302 -16.86 22.21 24.32
CA SER A 302 -17.48 21.30 23.34
C SER A 302 -16.93 21.55 21.94
N ILE A 303 -16.85 20.51 21.12
CA ILE A 303 -16.38 20.65 19.74
C ILE A 303 -17.27 21.58 18.91
N ASP A 304 -18.57 21.66 19.23
CA ASP A 304 -19.52 22.56 18.58
C ASP A 304 -19.13 24.03 18.68
N ALA A 305 -18.48 24.43 19.78
CA ALA A 305 -17.99 25.80 19.94
C ALA A 305 -16.80 26.09 19.02
N PHE A 306 -15.95 25.09 18.76
CA PHE A 306 -14.83 25.18 17.84
C PHE A 306 -15.28 25.19 16.37
N MET A 307 -16.25 24.34 16.02
CA MET A 307 -16.80 24.24 14.66
C MET A 307 -17.58 25.50 14.23
N LYS A 308 -18.08 26.30 15.17
CA LYS A 308 -18.76 27.57 14.91
C LYS A 308 -17.82 28.75 14.63
N CYS A 309 -16.51 28.58 14.79
CA CYS A 309 -15.51 29.61 14.53
C CYS A 309 -14.51 29.14 13.45
N PRO A 310 -14.89 29.19 12.17
CA PRO A 310 -13.98 28.81 11.09
C PRO A 310 -12.80 29.79 11.02
N VAL A 311 -11.60 29.24 11.14
CA VAL A 311 -10.33 29.92 10.89
C VAL A 311 -10.15 30.08 9.38
N PRO A 312 -9.86 31.30 8.87
CA PRO A 312 -9.61 31.54 7.45
C PRO A 312 -8.43 30.70 6.93
N ASN A 313 -8.51 30.26 5.67
CA ASN A 313 -7.48 29.48 4.95
C ASN A 313 -7.21 28.06 5.47
N ILE A 314 -8.09 27.49 6.30
CA ILE A 314 -8.02 26.08 6.69
C ILE A 314 -9.02 25.26 5.85
N PRO A 315 -8.58 24.22 5.11
CA PRO A 315 -9.49 23.37 4.33
C PRO A 315 -10.54 22.68 5.20
N ASN A 316 -11.78 22.52 4.71
CA ASN A 316 -12.86 21.85 5.45
C ASN A 316 -12.49 20.44 5.94
N ALA A 317 -11.68 19.71 5.17
CA ALA A 317 -11.15 18.40 5.54
C ALA A 317 -10.35 18.39 6.87
N PHE A 318 -9.79 19.53 7.28
CA PHE A 318 -9.12 19.68 8.58
C PHE A 318 -10.12 19.63 9.74
N TYR A 319 -11.28 20.28 9.59
CA TYR A 319 -12.33 20.27 10.59
C TYR A 319 -12.94 18.88 10.75
N ASP A 320 -13.17 18.17 9.64
CA ASP A 320 -13.62 16.78 9.64
C ASP A 320 -12.63 15.87 10.41
N LEU A 321 -11.33 16.14 10.28
CA LEU A 321 -10.27 15.37 10.94
C LEU A 321 -10.19 15.67 12.44
N VAL A 322 -10.39 16.93 12.84
CA VAL A 322 -10.48 17.36 14.24
C VAL A 322 -11.73 16.76 14.91
N GLU A 323 -12.87 16.75 14.21
CA GLU A 323 -14.11 16.16 14.68
C GLU A 323 -14.02 14.64 14.86
N ALA A 324 -13.53 13.93 13.84
CA ALA A 324 -13.28 12.49 13.93
C ALA A 324 -12.31 12.15 15.08
N PHE A 325 -11.29 12.99 15.31
CA PHE A 325 -10.34 12.80 16.40
C PHE A 325 -10.99 13.00 17.78
N TYR A 326 -11.81 14.05 17.95
CA TYR A 326 -12.52 14.33 19.19
C TYR A 326 -13.47 13.20 19.60
N TYR A 327 -14.31 12.72 18.68
CA TYR A 327 -15.24 11.63 18.97
C TYR A 327 -14.53 10.30 19.20
N SER A 328 -13.39 10.06 18.55
CA SER A 328 -12.57 8.88 18.84
C SER A 328 -12.01 8.91 20.27
N ILE A 329 -11.59 10.06 20.79
CA ILE A 329 -11.14 10.20 22.19
C ILE A 329 -12.30 10.01 23.17
N LEU A 330 -13.48 10.58 22.87
CA LEU A 330 -14.67 10.38 23.71
C LEU A 330 -15.08 8.91 23.79
N ARG A 331 -15.04 8.19 22.67
CA ARG A 331 -15.32 6.75 22.62
C ARG A 331 -14.33 5.94 23.48
N GLU A 332 -13.03 6.26 23.42
CA GLU A 332 -12.04 5.57 24.28
C GLU A 332 -12.25 5.87 25.78
N ARG A 333 -12.64 7.11 26.13
CA ARG A 333 -12.99 7.47 27.52
C ARG A 333 -14.21 6.73 28.02
N GLN A 334 -15.23 6.54 27.19
CA GLN A 334 -16.42 5.76 27.55
C GLN A 334 -16.12 4.26 27.68
N SER A 335 -15.26 3.69 26.83
CA SER A 335 -14.85 2.28 27.00
C SER A 335 -14.11 2.03 28.31
N LEU A 336 -13.31 3.00 28.78
CA LEU A 336 -12.62 2.93 30.09
C LEU A 336 -13.58 3.03 31.29
N ALA A 337 -14.82 3.51 31.10
CA ALA A 337 -15.83 3.62 32.15
C ALA A 337 -16.77 2.40 32.22
N HIS A 338 -16.69 1.47 31.26
CA HIS A 338 -17.40 0.18 31.29
C HIS A 338 -16.50 -1.00 31.71
N ASP A 339 -15.19 -0.80 31.74
CA ASP A 339 -14.20 -1.79 32.16
C ASP A 339 -13.68 -1.56 33.61
N ILE A 340 -14.36 -0.72 34.41
CA ILE A 340 -14.19 -0.56 35.87
C ILE A 340 -15.49 -1.02 36.51
#